data_AF-A0A7S0WJ97-F1
#
_entry.id   AF-A0A7S0WJ97-F1
#
_cell.length_a   1.000
_cell.length_b   1.000
_cell.length_c   1.000
_cell.angle_alpha   90.00
_cell.angle_beta   90.00
_cell.angle_gamma   90.00
#
_symmetry.space_group_name_H-M   'P 1'
#
loop_
_entity.id
_entity.type
_entity.pdbx_description
1 polymer ?
#
loop_
_entity_poly.entity_id
_entity_poly.type
_entity_poly.pdbx_seq_one_letter_code
_entity_poly.pdbx_strand_id
1 'polypeptide(L)'
;AADASPTTSLGGIIFSLGRSMLSLGGVLGPQQRASSRDPDRELRVGLVSADLRTHSVAYFVRPILANKPPGVAFVCYSCCESKDEDETTTVLRSLADEWRDASRLSTEEALSLIRGDAIDILIDLSGHTAGN
;
A
#
# COMPACT_ATOMS: atom_id res chain seq x y z
N ALA A 1 -6.24 28.04 -26.33
CA ALA A 1 -7.21 27.16 -25.67
C ALA A 1 -6.55 25.80 -25.54
N ALA A 2 -5.89 25.55 -24.41
CA ALA A 2 -5.18 24.32 -24.13
C ALA A 2 -6.06 23.48 -23.19
N ASP A 3 -6.42 22.30 -23.67
CA ASP A 3 -7.10 21.24 -22.94
C ASP A 3 -6.17 20.71 -21.84
N ALA A 4 -6.53 21.00 -20.59
CA ALA A 4 -5.82 20.54 -19.41
C ALA A 4 -6.55 19.31 -18.87
N SER A 5 -6.10 18.12 -19.29
CA SER A 5 -6.47 16.87 -18.63
C SER A 5 -6.08 16.92 -17.14
N PRO A 6 -6.91 16.40 -16.22
CA PRO A 6 -6.64 16.49 -14.80
C PRO A 6 -5.41 15.63 -14.48
N THR A 7 -4.34 16.26 -14.03
CA THR A 7 -3.15 15.59 -13.52
C THR A 7 -3.57 14.81 -12.27
N THR A 8 -3.62 13.49 -12.37
CA THR A 8 -3.75 12.55 -11.25
C THR A 8 -2.55 12.75 -10.33
N SER A 9 -2.65 13.69 -9.40
CA SER A 9 -1.64 13.96 -8.38
C SER A 9 -1.53 12.74 -7.45
N LEU A 10 -0.34 12.47 -6.92
CA LEU A 10 -0.06 11.37 -5.97
C LEU A 10 -1.02 11.35 -4.77
N GLY A 11 -1.42 12.52 -4.27
CA GLY A 11 -2.45 12.62 -3.24
C GLY A 11 -3.84 12.18 -3.70
N GLY A 12 -4.10 12.14 -5.00
CA GLY A 12 -5.33 11.60 -5.58
C GLY A 12 -5.45 10.09 -5.45
N ILE A 13 -4.37 9.31 -5.52
CA ILE A 13 -4.41 7.84 -5.40
C ILE A 13 -4.61 7.44 -3.93
N ILE A 14 -3.86 8.08 -3.03
CA ILE A 14 -3.95 7.84 -1.59
C ILE A 14 -5.29 8.35 -1.04
N PHE A 15 -5.71 9.58 -1.40
CA PHE A 15 -7.02 10.11 -0.99
C PHE A 15 -8.19 9.39 -1.68
N SER A 16 -8.04 8.89 -2.92
CA SER A 16 -9.08 8.08 -3.60
C SER A 16 -9.13 6.66 -3.04
N LEU A 17 -8.02 6.04 -2.66
CA LEU A 17 -8.02 4.74 -1.98
C LEU A 17 -8.59 4.90 -0.56
N GLY A 18 -8.20 5.93 0.17
CA GLY A 18 -8.77 6.29 1.47
C GLY A 18 -10.27 6.64 1.39
N ARG A 19 -10.71 7.41 0.39
CA ARG A 19 -12.14 7.73 0.17
C ARG A 19 -12.94 6.59 -0.43
N SER A 20 -12.35 5.75 -1.29
CA SER A 20 -12.99 4.53 -1.75
C SER A 20 -13.13 3.57 -0.58
N MET A 21 -12.12 3.42 0.28
CA MET A 21 -12.19 2.66 1.53
C MET A 21 -13.20 3.24 2.54
N LEU A 22 -13.33 4.57 2.64
CA LEU A 22 -14.34 5.22 3.50
C LEU A 22 -15.75 5.19 2.89
N SER A 23 -15.89 5.22 1.56
CA SER A 23 -17.15 4.96 0.84
C SER A 23 -17.53 3.47 0.88
N LEU A 24 -16.57 2.59 1.18
CA LEU A 24 -16.76 1.18 1.49
C LEU A 24 -17.14 0.95 2.96
N GLY A 25 -17.52 2.00 3.69
CA GLY A 25 -18.36 1.91 4.89
C GLY A 25 -19.79 1.43 4.60
N GLY A 26 -20.17 1.28 3.32
CA GLY A 26 -21.40 0.65 2.88
C GLY A 26 -21.13 -0.68 2.18
N VAL A 27 -21.35 -1.78 2.91
CA VAL A 27 -21.59 -3.16 2.41
C VAL A 27 -20.92 -3.48 1.08
N LEU A 28 -19.66 -3.91 1.13
CA LEU A 28 -19.13 -4.79 0.09
C LEU A 28 -19.93 -6.09 0.11
N GLY A 29 -20.83 -6.23 -0.85
CA GLY A 29 -21.42 -7.51 -1.20
C GLY A 29 -20.33 -8.54 -1.52
N PRO A 30 -20.63 -9.84 -1.40
CA PRO A 30 -19.65 -10.90 -1.42
C PRO A 30 -19.10 -11.09 -2.84
N GLN A 31 -18.05 -10.35 -3.16
CA GLN A 31 -17.14 -10.64 -4.25
C GLN A 31 -15.69 -10.63 -3.73
N GLN A 32 -15.50 -11.04 -2.47
CA GLN A 32 -14.26 -11.71 -2.10
C GLN A 32 -14.31 -13.06 -2.85
N ARG A 33 -13.41 -13.30 -3.81
CA ARG A 33 -12.85 -14.66 -3.86
C ARG A 33 -12.40 -14.90 -2.44
N ALA A 34 -13.09 -15.77 -1.72
CA ALA A 34 -12.68 -16.14 -0.39
C ALA A 34 -11.23 -16.59 -0.54
N SER A 35 -10.27 -15.74 -0.19
CA SER A 35 -8.96 -16.23 0.19
C SER A 35 -9.28 -17.32 1.19
N SER A 36 -8.77 -18.54 0.94
CA SER A 36 -9.21 -19.69 1.71
C SER A 36 -9.17 -19.31 3.18
N ARG A 37 -10.28 -19.47 3.90
CA ARG A 37 -10.32 -19.14 5.35
C ARG A 37 -9.58 -20.20 6.16
N ASP A 38 -8.58 -20.81 5.52
CA ASP A 38 -7.68 -21.78 6.06
C ASP A 38 -6.79 -21.05 7.08
N PRO A 39 -6.91 -21.36 8.37
CA PRO A 39 -6.11 -20.73 9.40
C PRO A 39 -4.63 -21.12 9.31
N ASP A 40 -4.29 -22.20 8.58
CA ASP A 40 -2.93 -22.74 8.52
C ASP A 40 -2.12 -22.18 7.34
N ARG A 41 -2.74 -21.41 6.43
CA ARG A 41 -2.00 -20.77 5.34
C ARG A 41 -1.30 -19.49 5.80
N GLU A 42 -0.28 -19.10 5.04
CA GLU A 42 0.38 -17.81 5.23
C GLU A 42 -0.59 -16.64 5.00
N LEU A 43 -0.65 -15.72 5.96
CA LEU A 43 -1.44 -14.49 5.90
C LEU A 43 -0.66 -13.41 5.15
N ARG A 44 -1.24 -12.85 4.09
CA ARG A 44 -0.59 -11.81 3.28
C ARG A 44 -1.09 -10.42 3.66
N VAL A 45 -0.21 -9.61 4.23
CA VAL A 45 -0.51 -8.26 4.70
C VAL A 45 0.13 -7.22 3.77
N GLY A 46 -0.69 -6.36 3.18
CA GLY A 46 -0.24 -5.25 2.35
C GLY A 46 -0.06 -3.98 3.17
N LEU A 47 1.08 -3.31 3.03
CA LEU A 47 1.34 -1.98 3.61
C LEU A 47 1.44 -0.96 2.48
N VAL A 48 0.57 0.05 2.43
CA VAL A 48 0.60 1.09 1.39
C VAL A 48 0.94 2.46 1.99
N SER A 49 1.92 3.16 1.42
CA SER A 49 2.28 4.52 1.84
C SER A 49 3.20 5.22 0.82
N ALA A 50 3.09 6.54 0.72
CA ALA A 50 4.11 7.38 0.04
C ALA A 50 5.34 7.66 0.92
N ASP A 51 5.28 7.28 2.20
CA ASP A 51 6.25 7.66 3.21
C ASP A 51 7.18 6.51 3.63
N LEU A 52 7.33 5.47 2.80
CA LEU A 52 8.29 4.36 3.02
C LEU A 52 9.74 4.80 2.68
N ARG A 53 10.15 5.91 3.29
CA ARG A 53 11.46 6.57 3.22
C ARG A 53 11.78 7.14 4.61
N THR A 54 12.75 8.04 4.75
CA THR A 54 13.01 8.71 6.03
C THR A 54 11.83 9.64 6.40
N HIS A 55 10.82 9.05 7.06
CA HIS A 55 9.61 9.67 7.54
C HIS A 55 9.12 8.97 8.82
N SER A 56 8.22 9.61 9.58
CA SER A 56 7.71 9.12 10.87
C SER A 56 7.18 7.68 10.79
N VAL A 57 6.47 7.33 9.70
CA VAL A 57 5.87 6.00 9.52
C VAL A 57 6.92 4.88 9.41
N ALA A 58 8.06 5.16 8.77
CA ALA A 58 9.11 4.17 8.56
C ALA A 58 9.74 3.70 9.89
N TYR A 59 9.78 4.56 10.90
CA TYR A 59 10.25 4.20 12.24
C TYR A 59 9.34 3.16 12.92
N PHE A 60 8.05 3.12 12.58
CA PHE A 60 7.11 2.11 13.09
C PHE A 60 7.08 0.86 12.22
N VAL A 61 7.19 1.01 10.89
CA VAL A 61 7.16 -0.12 9.96
C VAL A 61 8.44 -0.97 10.06
N ARG A 62 9.61 -0.33 10.17
CA ARG A 62 10.90 -1.04 10.23
C ARG A 62 10.95 -2.15 11.28
N PRO A 63 10.62 -1.92 12.57
CA PRO A 63 10.66 -3.00 13.57
C PRO A 63 9.61 -4.10 13.30
N ILE A 64 8.48 -3.78 12.67
CA ILE A 64 7.46 -4.79 12.30
C ILE A 64 8.01 -5.73 11.23
N LEU A 65 8.62 -5.18 10.17
CA LEU A 65 9.22 -5.99 9.10
C LEU A 65 10.41 -6.80 9.63
N ALA A 66 11.27 -6.19 10.45
CA ALA A 66 12.45 -6.85 11.02
C ALA A 66 12.10 -7.99 12.00
N ASN A 67 10.92 -7.94 12.64
CA ASN A 67 10.45 -8.94 13.60
C ASN A 67 9.15 -9.60 13.13
N LYS A 68 9.06 -9.88 11.82
CA LYS A 68 7.89 -10.49 11.21
C LYS A 68 7.50 -11.82 11.91
N PRO A 69 6.24 -11.99 12.33
CA PRO A 69 5.79 -13.23 12.95
C PRO A 69 5.77 -14.39 11.91
N PRO A 70 5.93 -15.64 12.36
CA PRO A 70 5.82 -16.79 11.47
C PRO A 70 4.41 -16.89 10.88
N GLY A 71 4.32 -17.33 9.61
CA GLY A 71 3.04 -17.47 8.91
C GLY A 71 2.45 -16.14 8.42
N VAL A 72 3.22 -15.05 8.44
CA VAL A 72 2.81 -13.76 7.86
C VAL A 72 3.82 -13.37 6.78
N ALA A 73 3.32 -12.87 5.65
CA ALA A 73 4.09 -12.21 4.61
C ALA A 73 3.69 -10.75 4.47
N PHE A 74 4.67 -9.84 4.46
CA PHE A 74 4.46 -8.42 4.25
C PHE A 74 4.80 -8.00 2.83
N VAL A 75 3.81 -7.45 2.12
CA VAL A 75 3.96 -6.86 0.80
C VAL A 75 3.87 -5.33 0.93
N CYS A 76 4.94 -4.62 0.59
CA CYS A 76 4.97 -3.16 0.67
C CYS A 76 4.65 -2.55 -0.70
N TYR A 77 3.66 -1.66 -0.73
CA TYR A 77 3.29 -0.85 -1.90
C TYR A 77 3.75 0.59 -1.65
N SER A 78 4.92 0.92 -2.20
CA SER A 78 5.50 2.26 -2.05
C SER A 78 4.91 3.21 -3.09
N CYS A 79 4.24 4.26 -2.64
CA CYS A 79 3.83 5.38 -3.48
C CYS A 79 4.88 6.52 -3.50
N CYS A 80 6.06 6.29 -2.92
CA CYS A 80 7.17 7.24 -2.93
C CYS A 80 7.74 7.35 -4.35
N GLU A 81 7.90 8.57 -4.89
CA GLU A 81 8.59 8.74 -6.17
C GLU A 81 10.05 8.31 -6.06
N SER A 82 10.61 7.76 -7.14
CA SER A 82 12.01 7.26 -7.16
C SER A 82 13.05 8.32 -6.78
N LYS A 83 12.76 9.61 -7.01
CA LYS A 83 13.66 10.72 -6.65
C LYS A 83 13.71 11.00 -5.14
N ASP A 84 12.70 10.54 -4.40
CA ASP A 84 12.51 10.76 -2.98
C ASP A 84 12.85 9.50 -2.14
N GLU A 85 13.20 8.39 -2.80
CA GLU A 85 13.70 7.18 -2.13
C GLU A 85 15.09 7.42 -1.53
N ASP A 86 15.33 6.83 -0.35
CA ASP A 86 16.58 7.00 0.38
C ASP A 86 17.09 5.68 1.01
N GLU A 87 18.10 5.78 1.88
CA GLU A 87 18.66 4.63 2.59
C GLU A 87 17.60 3.90 3.42
N THR A 88 16.66 4.62 4.02
CA THR A 88 15.55 4.01 4.77
C THR A 88 14.67 3.18 3.84
N THR A 89 14.35 3.69 2.64
CA THR A 89 13.62 2.91 1.62
C THR A 89 14.35 1.62 1.27
N THR A 90 15.67 1.69 1.07
CA THR A 90 16.50 0.52 0.75
C THR A 90 16.47 -0.52 1.88
N VAL A 91 16.58 -0.07 3.14
CA VAL A 91 16.48 -0.96 4.31
C VAL A 91 15.09 -1.60 4.40
N LEU A 92 14.00 -0.82 4.29
CA LEU A 92 12.64 -1.36 4.33
C LEU A 92 12.39 -2.37 3.20
N ARG A 93 12.85 -2.07 1.98
CA ARG A 93 12.77 -2.97 0.83
C ARG A 93 13.48 -4.30 1.08
N SER A 94 14.61 -4.28 1.77
CA SER A 94 15.34 -5.52 2.12
C SER A 94 14.67 -6.37 3.20
N LEU A 95 13.75 -5.79 3.98
CA LEU A 95 13.04 -6.46 5.07
C LEU A 95 11.64 -6.96 4.66
N ALA A 96 11.06 -6.38 3.61
CA ALA A 96 9.77 -6.81 3.09
C ALA A 96 9.90 -8.14 2.33
N ASP A 97 8.86 -8.98 2.37
CA ASP A 97 8.82 -10.20 1.56
C ASP A 97 8.68 -9.85 0.08
N GLU A 98 7.89 -8.82 -0.22
CA GLU A 98 7.74 -8.27 -1.56
C GLU A 98 7.65 -6.75 -1.51
N TRP A 99 8.22 -6.11 -2.53
CA TRP A 99 8.19 -4.67 -2.70
C TRP A 99 7.62 -4.32 -4.07
N ARG A 100 6.59 -3.49 -4.08
CA ARG A 100 5.92 -3.00 -5.28
C ARG A 100 6.07 -1.48 -5.33
N ASP A 101 6.64 -0.98 -6.42
CA ASP A 101 6.58 0.44 -6.75
C ASP A 101 5.19 0.75 -7.31
N ALA A 102 4.42 1.51 -6.54
CA ALA A 102 3.08 1.96 -6.86
C ALA A 102 3.02 3.48 -7.14
N SER A 103 4.17 4.16 -7.21
CA SER A 103 4.24 5.63 -7.34
C SER A 103 3.67 6.16 -8.66
N ARG A 104 3.62 5.32 -9.70
CA ARG A 104 3.14 5.68 -11.05
C ARG A 104 1.88 4.94 -11.49
N LEU A 105 1.30 4.13 -10.61
CA LEU A 105 0.10 3.36 -10.92
C LEU A 105 -1.14 4.24 -10.78
N SER A 106 -2.08 4.09 -11.71
CA SER A 106 -3.45 4.55 -11.50
C SER A 106 -4.11 3.77 -10.35
N THR A 107 -5.25 4.28 -9.87
CA THR A 107 -6.03 3.61 -8.81
C THR A 107 -6.43 2.20 -9.24
N GLU A 108 -6.87 2.04 -10.49
CA GLU A 108 -7.33 0.78 -11.06
C GLU A 108 -6.18 -0.24 -11.20
N GLU A 109 -5.00 0.23 -11.60
CA GLU A 109 -3.79 -0.60 -11.68
C GLU A 109 -3.33 -1.04 -10.29
N ALA A 110 -3.31 -0.13 -9.31
CA ALA A 110 -2.96 -0.45 -7.93
C ALA A 110 -3.93 -1.48 -7.33
N LEU A 111 -5.25 -1.31 -7.53
CA LEU A 111 -6.25 -2.28 -7.09
C LEU A 111 -6.09 -3.64 -7.77
N SER A 112 -5.77 -3.66 -9.06
CA SER A 112 -5.54 -4.89 -9.81
C SER A 112 -4.28 -5.61 -9.31
N LEU A 113 -3.23 -4.86 -9.01
CA LEU A 113 -1.98 -5.37 -8.43
C LEU A 113 -2.24 -6.00 -7.05
N ILE A 114 -2.89 -5.27 -6.14
CA ILE A 114 -3.20 -5.74 -4.78
C ILE A 114 -4.07 -7.01 -4.82
N ARG A 115 -5.04 -7.07 -5.74
CA ARG A 115 -5.87 -8.27 -5.94
C ARG A 115 -5.07 -9.43 -6.51
N GLY A 116 -4.17 -9.17 -7.46
CA GLY A 116 -3.27 -10.17 -8.05
C GLY A 116 -2.31 -10.75 -7.01
N ASP A 117 -1.87 -9.93 -6.07
CA ASP A 117 -0.98 -10.31 -4.98
C ASP A 117 -1.70 -11.03 -3.83
N ALA A 118 -3.02 -11.22 -3.94
CA ALA A 118 -3.87 -11.96 -3.00
C ALA A 118 -3.73 -11.46 -1.55
N ILE A 119 -3.70 -10.15 -1.35
CA ILE A 119 -3.60 -9.52 -0.02
C ILE A 119 -4.87 -9.79 0.79
N ASP A 120 -4.69 -10.28 2.01
CA ASP A 120 -5.76 -10.57 2.97
C ASP A 120 -6.15 -9.34 3.80
N ILE A 121 -5.14 -8.60 4.23
CA ILE A 121 -5.29 -7.39 5.04
C ILE A 121 -4.47 -6.29 4.37
N LEU A 122 -5.13 -5.23 3.93
CA LEU A 122 -4.47 -4.04 3.42
C LEU A 122 -4.51 -2.95 4.48
N ILE A 123 -3.34 -2.43 4.85
CA ILE A 123 -3.17 -1.35 5.83
C ILE A 123 -2.70 -0.11 5.09
N ASP A 124 -3.55 0.91 5.10
CA ASP A 124 -3.19 2.25 4.66
C ASP A 124 -2.41 2.96 5.76
N LEU A 125 -1.17 3.30 5.45
CA LEU A 125 -0.23 3.99 6.33
C LEU A 125 0.00 5.45 5.90
N SER A 126 -0.84 5.95 4.99
CA SER A 126 -0.85 7.38 4.68
C SER A 126 -1.44 8.18 5.83
N GLY A 127 -0.75 9.24 6.22
CA GLY A 127 -1.32 10.24 7.12
C GLY A 127 -2.20 11.23 6.35
N HIS A 128 -3.20 11.82 7.01
CA HIS A 128 -3.88 13.05 6.55
C HIS A 128 -2.98 14.30 6.66
N THR A 129 -1.70 14.16 6.32
CA THR A 129 -0.70 15.22 6.36
C THR A 129 -0.57 15.85 4.97
N ALA A 130 -0.27 17.15 4.92
CA ALA A 130 -0.19 17.90 3.67
C ALA A 130 0.72 17.21 2.64
N GLY A 131 0.17 16.86 1.48
CA GLY A 131 0.89 16.18 0.39
C GLY A 131 0.39 14.77 0.04
N ASN A 132 -0.51 14.19 0.83
CA ASN A 132 -1.15 12.88 0.60
C ASN A 132 -2.65 12.99 0.29
#